data_AF-A0A962IIT6-F1
#
_entry.id   AF-A0A962IIT6-F1
#
_cell.length_a   1.000
_cell.length_b   1.000
_cell.length_c   1.000
_cell.angle_alpha   90.00
_cell.angle_beta   90.00
_cell.angle_gamma   90.00
#
_symmetry.space_group_name_H-M   'P 1'
#
loop_
_entity.id
_entity.type
_entity.pdbx_description
1 polymer ?
#
loop_
_entity_poly.entity_id
_entity_poly.type
_entity_poly.pdbx_seq_one_letter_code
_entity_poly.pdbx_strand_id
1 'polypeptide(L)'
;MWAGDINASQSIIGSGPGLDSNVMLGQVLSAEANTQHNSNYILNGYYSGDLNLDGRNIFAGPGNDSNLLLGNILSHPLNVANAANYIISGGLRWQ
;
A
#
# COMPACT_ATOMS: atom_id res chain seq x y z
N MET A 1 12.50 -4.10 -8.01
CA MET A 1 11.64 -2.91 -7.76
C MET A 1 10.63 -3.32 -6.71
N TRP A 2 10.39 -2.49 -5.69
CA TRP A 2 9.40 -2.78 -4.64
C TRP A 2 8.05 -2.20 -5.06
N ALA A 3 6.98 -2.99 -4.99
CA ALA A 3 5.62 -2.47 -5.13
C ALA A 3 5.20 -1.75 -3.84
N GLY A 4 4.34 -0.74 -3.93
CA GLY A 4 3.82 -0.04 -2.76
C GLY A 4 3.81 1.48 -2.81
N ASP A 5 4.38 2.11 -3.85
CA ASP A 5 4.23 3.54 -4.11
C ASP A 5 2.90 3.78 -4.85
N ILE A 6 1.81 3.79 -4.08
CA ILE A 6 0.43 3.81 -4.57
C ILE A 6 0.05 5.23 -5.00
N ASN A 7 0.64 6.23 -4.33
CA ASN A 7 0.37 7.65 -4.57
C ASN A 7 1.35 8.31 -5.56
N ALA A 8 2.29 7.55 -6.14
CA ALA A 8 3.31 8.00 -7.08
C ALA A 8 4.21 9.13 -6.54
N SER A 9 4.50 9.09 -5.24
CA SER A 9 5.34 10.08 -4.55
C SER A 9 6.83 9.80 -4.67
N GLN A 10 7.23 8.72 -5.34
CA GLN A 10 8.60 8.17 -5.32
C GLN A 10 9.01 7.76 -3.90
N SER A 11 8.05 7.34 -3.08
CA SER A 11 8.31 6.79 -1.77
C SER A 11 7.25 5.75 -1.39
N ILE A 12 7.65 4.78 -0.58
CA ILE A 12 6.74 3.80 0.03
C ILE A 12 6.68 4.11 1.51
N ILE A 13 5.51 4.53 1.98
CA ILE A 13 5.24 4.99 3.34
C ILE A 13 4.04 4.20 3.89
N GLY A 14 4.30 3.34 4.89
CA GLY A 14 3.25 2.55 5.54
C GLY A 14 2.57 3.25 6.72
N SER A 15 3.24 4.23 7.32
CA SER A 15 2.73 5.00 8.46
C SER A 15 3.33 6.42 8.51
N GLY A 16 2.56 7.37 9.03
CA GLY A 16 2.93 8.79 9.06
C GLY A 16 2.33 9.60 7.89
N PRO A 17 2.65 10.90 7.76
CA PRO A 17 2.10 11.75 6.71
C PRO A 17 2.44 11.23 5.30
N GLY A 18 1.47 11.28 4.39
CA GLY A 18 1.67 10.84 3.00
C GLY A 18 1.66 9.32 2.80
N LEU A 19 1.18 8.55 3.77
CA LEU A 19 1.13 7.08 3.67
C LEU A 19 0.31 6.57 2.47
N ASP A 20 0.84 5.55 1.80
CA ASP A 20 0.28 4.93 0.60
C ASP A 20 -1.04 4.20 0.89
N SER A 21 -1.17 3.65 2.10
CA SER A 21 -2.39 2.94 2.53
C SER A 21 -3.62 3.84 2.60
N ASN A 22 -3.47 5.17 2.67
CA ASN A 22 -4.60 6.08 2.55
C ASN A 22 -5.21 6.08 1.14
N VAL A 23 -4.37 5.99 0.09
CA VAL A 23 -4.88 5.90 -1.29
C VAL A 23 -5.55 4.55 -1.51
N MET A 24 -4.97 3.47 -1.00
CA MET A 24 -5.57 2.14 -1.01
C MET A 24 -6.94 2.13 -0.33
N LEU A 25 -7.04 2.66 0.89
CA LEU A 25 -8.31 2.78 1.61
C LEU A 25 -9.30 3.66 0.85
N GLY A 26 -8.84 4.79 0.30
CA GLY A 26 -9.65 5.70 -0.49
C GLY A 26 -10.34 5.00 -1.66
N GLN A 27 -9.57 4.22 -2.44
CA GLN A 27 -10.10 3.40 -3.55
C GLN A 27 -11.18 2.42 -3.08
N VAL A 28 -10.93 1.69 -1.99
CA VAL A 28 -11.87 0.72 -1.43
C VAL A 28 -13.16 1.39 -0.94
N LEU A 29 -13.05 2.52 -0.22
CA LEU A 29 -14.20 3.24 0.32
C LEU A 29 -15.01 3.98 -0.75
N SER A 30 -14.38 4.40 -1.85
CA SER A 30 -15.03 5.10 -2.96
C SER A 30 -15.61 4.17 -4.02
N ALA A 31 -15.49 2.86 -3.86
CA ALA A 31 -16.05 1.90 -4.82
C ALA A 31 -17.57 2.08 -4.92
N GLU A 32 -18.10 2.20 -6.15
CA GLU A 32 -19.53 2.49 -6.39
C GLU A 32 -20.45 1.45 -5.72
N ALA A 33 -20.03 0.18 -5.71
CA ALA A 33 -20.75 -0.92 -5.09
C ALA A 33 -20.50 -1.06 -3.57
N ASN A 34 -19.61 -0.26 -2.98
CA ASN A 34 -19.36 -0.20 -1.54
C ASN A 34 -20.23 0.89 -0.87
N THR A 35 -21.55 0.75 -0.97
CA THR A 35 -22.52 1.76 -0.53
C THR A 35 -22.52 2.02 0.98
N GLN A 36 -21.87 1.16 1.76
CA GLN A 36 -21.74 1.29 3.22
C GLN A 36 -20.35 1.79 3.64
N HIS A 37 -19.46 2.09 2.69
CA HIS A 37 -18.08 2.52 2.96
C HIS A 37 -17.35 1.58 3.91
N ASN A 38 -17.45 0.28 3.66
CA ASN A 38 -16.81 -0.73 4.47
C ASN A 38 -15.33 -0.88 4.07
N SER A 39 -14.42 -0.80 5.03
CA SER A 39 -12.97 -0.91 4.78
C SER A 39 -12.50 -2.33 4.44
N ASN A 40 -13.33 -3.35 4.69
CA ASN A 40 -13.05 -4.74 4.29
C ASN A 40 -13.70 -5.13 2.94
N TYR A 41 -14.27 -4.17 2.21
CA TYR A 41 -14.83 -4.41 0.88
C TYR A 41 -13.73 -4.84 -0.09
N ILE A 42 -14.03 -5.86 -0.91
CA ILE A 42 -13.13 -6.36 -1.95
C ILE A 42 -13.40 -5.57 -3.23
N LEU A 43 -12.49 -4.67 -3.59
CA LEU A 43 -12.57 -3.91 -4.82
C LEU A 43 -11.96 -4.72 -5.96
N ASN A 44 -12.82 -5.28 -6.83
CA ASN A 44 -12.37 -6.04 -8.00
C ASN A 44 -11.87 -5.13 -9.12
N GLY A 45 -10.73 -5.50 -9.70
CA GLY A 45 -10.03 -4.79 -10.77
C GLY A 45 -8.58 -4.50 -10.39
N TYR A 46 -7.80 -4.10 -11.39
CA TYR A 46 -6.41 -3.67 -11.20
C TYR A 46 -6.36 -2.20 -10.82
N TYR A 47 -6.15 -1.93 -9.54
CA TYR A 47 -5.95 -0.59 -9.00
C TYR A 47 -4.52 -0.42 -8.49
N SER A 48 -4.06 0.81 -8.28
CA SER A 48 -2.72 1.01 -7.71
C SER A 48 -2.55 0.40 -6.31
N GLY A 49 -3.66 0.17 -5.58
CA GLY A 49 -3.66 -0.54 -4.31
C GLY A 49 -3.61 -2.07 -4.40
N ASP A 50 -3.84 -2.67 -5.57
CA ASP A 50 -3.67 -4.12 -5.81
C ASP A 50 -2.17 -4.41 -6.00
N LEU A 51 -1.49 -4.75 -4.91
CA LEU A 51 -0.02 -4.86 -4.89
C LEU A 51 0.49 -6.21 -5.40
N ASN A 52 -0.35 -7.25 -5.32
CA ASN A 52 0.00 -8.58 -5.83
C ASN A 52 -0.48 -8.80 -7.27
N LEU A 53 -1.24 -7.86 -7.84
CA LEU A 53 -1.80 -7.91 -9.19
C LEU A 53 -2.69 -9.15 -9.40
N ASP A 54 -3.49 -9.50 -8.38
CA ASP A 54 -4.45 -10.61 -8.48
C ASP A 54 -5.85 -10.16 -8.96
N GLY A 55 -6.01 -8.86 -9.22
CA GLY A 55 -7.26 -8.25 -9.66
C GLY A 55 -8.21 -7.94 -8.50
N ARG A 56 -7.73 -7.92 -7.26
CA ARG A 56 -8.50 -7.54 -6.07
C ARG A 56 -7.67 -6.62 -5.20
N ASN A 57 -8.13 -5.39 -5.05
CA ASN A 57 -7.59 -4.45 -4.06
C ASN A 57 -8.34 -4.65 -2.73
N ILE A 58 -7.64 -5.15 -1.71
CA ILE A 58 -8.19 -5.46 -0.39
C ILE A 58 -7.42 -4.65 0.66
N PHE A 59 -8.07 -3.66 1.27
CA PHE A 59 -7.45 -2.87 2.33
C PHE A 59 -7.35 -3.62 3.67
N ALA A 60 -8.44 -4.27 4.10
CA ALA A 60 -8.52 -5.00 5.37
C ALA A 60 -9.19 -6.37 5.22
N GLY A 61 -8.76 -7.34 6.03
CA GLY A 61 -9.23 -8.72 5.99
C GLY A 61 -8.13 -9.72 5.57
N PRO A 62 -8.46 -11.01 5.44
CA PRO A 62 -7.49 -12.03 5.01
C PRO A 62 -6.97 -11.76 3.60
N GLY A 63 -5.65 -11.89 3.39
CA GLY A 63 -5.02 -11.69 2.08
C GLY A 63 -4.97 -10.23 1.60
N ASN A 64 -5.07 -9.26 2.51
CA ASN A 64 -5.06 -7.83 2.17
C ASN A 64 -3.70 -7.33 1.64
N ASP A 65 -3.76 -6.29 0.80
CA ASP A 65 -2.60 -5.60 0.22
C ASP A 65 -1.87 -4.73 1.25
N SER A 66 -2.56 -4.24 2.28
CA SER A 66 -1.93 -3.47 3.38
C SER A 66 -0.81 -4.25 4.08
N ASN A 67 -0.96 -5.56 4.21
CA ASN A 67 0.04 -6.46 4.78
C ASN A 67 1.22 -6.66 3.83
N LEU A 68 0.98 -6.65 2.51
CA LEU A 68 2.05 -6.70 1.52
C LEU A 68 2.85 -5.38 1.54
N LEU A 69 2.17 -4.23 1.64
CA LEU A 69 2.81 -2.93 1.82
C LEU A 69 3.72 -2.92 3.07
N LEU A 70 3.18 -3.34 4.22
CA LEU A 70 3.95 -3.41 5.46
C LEU A 70 5.10 -4.42 5.36
N GLY A 71 4.86 -5.58 4.76
CA GLY A 71 5.88 -6.60 4.51
C GLY A 71 7.05 -6.05 3.69
N ASN A 72 6.76 -5.25 2.65
CA ASN A 72 7.77 -4.60 1.84
C ASN A 72 8.62 -3.61 2.65
N ILE A 73 8.01 -2.84 3.54
CA ILE A 73 8.71 -1.89 4.42
C ILE A 73 9.59 -2.63 5.43
N LEU A 74 9.04 -3.64 6.11
CA LEU A 74 9.75 -4.37 7.16
C LEU A 74 10.92 -5.19 6.61
N SER A 75 10.80 -5.72 5.39
CA SER A 75 11.83 -6.54 4.74
C SER A 75 12.81 -5.75 3.87
N HIS A 76 12.68 -4.42 3.80
CA HIS A 76 13.59 -3.59 3.03
C HIS A 76 15.02 -3.73 3.56
N PRO A 77 16.05 -3.98 2.72
CA PRO A 77 17.41 -4.31 3.16
C PRO A 77 18.09 -3.19 3.94
N LEU A 78 17.69 -1.94 3.71
CA LEU A 78 18.18 -0.77 4.45
C LEU A 78 17.38 -0.47 5.73
N ASN A 79 16.28 -1.19 5.97
CA ASN A 79 15.49 -1.11 7.20
C ASN A 79 15.99 -2.15 8.22
N VAL A 80 17.24 -1.99 8.66
CA VAL A 80 17.93 -2.94 9.56
C VAL A 80 17.25 -3.11 10.93
N ALA A 81 16.40 -2.15 11.33
CA ALA A 81 15.66 -2.19 12.58
C ALA A 81 14.24 -2.76 12.43
N ASN A 82 13.84 -3.17 11.23
CA ASN A 82 12.47 -3.57 10.89
C ASN A 82 11.42 -2.55 11.39
N ALA A 83 11.72 -1.26 11.24
CA ALA A 83 10.85 -0.20 11.70
C ALA A 83 9.65 -0.04 10.74
N ALA A 84 8.42 -0.12 11.26
CA ALA A 84 7.19 -0.01 10.45
C ALA A 84 6.96 1.40 9.85
N ASN A 85 7.65 2.41 10.39
CA ASN A 85 7.65 3.79 9.89
C ASN A 85 8.86 4.11 9.01
N TYR A 86 9.65 3.11 8.61
CA TYR A 86 10.72 3.30 7.64
C TYR A 86 10.14 3.72 6.28
N ILE A 87 10.73 4.76 5.68
CA ILE A 87 10.33 5.26 4.37
C ILE A 87 11.28 4.71 3.33
N ILE A 88 10.77 3.92 2.40
CA ILE A 88 11.55 3.48 1.23
C ILE A 88 11.51 4.62 0.21
N SER A 89 12.65 5.22 -0.10
CA SER A 89 12.73 6.25 -1.15
C SER A 89 13.00 5.59 -2.51
N GLY A 90 12.16 5.89 -3.50
CA GLY A 90 12.39 5.59 -4.91
C GLY A 90 13.32 6.64 -5.53
N GLY A 91 14.27 6.19 -6.35
CA GLY A 91 15.20 7.05 -7.08
C GLY A 91 16.67 6.78 -6.76
N LEU A 92 17.52 6.96 -7.76
CA LEU A 92 18.97 6.88 -7.59
C LEU A 92 19.41 8.09 -6.76
N ARG A 93 19.63 7.89 -5.47
CA ARG A 93 20.26 8.90 -4.62
C ARG A 93 21.76 8.81 -4.85
N TRP A 94 22.28 9.72 -5.67
CA TRP A 94 23.73 9.96 -5.72
C TRP A 94 24.16 10.46 -4.33
N GLN A 95 24.86 9.60 -3.61
CA GLN A 95 25.69 9.97 -2.45
C GLN A 95 27.14 9.70 -2.84
#